data_AF-A0A6J6MW59-F1
#
_entry.id   AF-A0A6J6MW59-F1
#
_cell.length_a   1.000
_cell.length_b   1.000
_cell.length_c   1.000
_cell.angle_alpha   90.00
_cell.angle_beta   90.00
_cell.angle_gamma   90.00
#
_symmetry.space_group_name_H-M   'P 1'
#
loop_
_entity.id
_entity.type
_entity.pdbx_description
1 polymer ?
#
loop_
_entity_poly.entity_id
_entity_poly.type
_entity_poly.pdbx_seq_one_letter_code
_entity_poly.pdbx_strand_id
1 'polypeptide(L)'
;MLAFTVVGSFWLEIVLKVGVLRRFKRVLLSVLPVATIFIIWDAYAISQDHWHFDPEQILGVFGPFGIPVEEYFFFLIVPIAAIMTIEAVRTVKKKWIVGDEA
;
A
#
# COMPACT_ATOMS: atom_id res chain seq x y z
N MET A 1 -9.90 5.71 -6.45
CA MET A 1 -9.75 4.68 -5.41
C MET A 1 -8.74 5.09 -4.32
N LEU A 2 -7.47 5.36 -4.65
CA LEU A 2 -6.41 5.56 -3.64
C LEU A 2 -6.69 6.67 -2.62
N ALA A 3 -7.23 7.82 -3.06
CA ALA A 3 -7.62 8.91 -2.16
C ALA A 3 -8.66 8.45 -1.12
N PHE A 4 -9.64 7.65 -1.53
CA PHE A 4 -10.61 7.05 -0.62
C PHE A 4 -9.94 6.12 0.39
N THR A 5 -9.00 5.28 -0.04
CA THR A 5 -8.23 4.40 0.85
C THR A 5 -7.40 5.19 1.88
N VAL A 6 -6.73 6.25 1.45
CA VAL A 6 -5.98 7.14 2.36
C VAL A 6 -6.91 7.78 3.36
N VAL A 7 -8.00 8.41 2.91
CA VAL A 7 -8.98 9.06 3.79
C VAL A 7 -9.61 8.07 4.76
N GLY A 8 -9.92 6.85 4.31
CA GLY A 8 -10.55 5.81 5.13
C GLY A 8 -9.63 5.17 6.17
N SER A 9 -8.29 5.26 6.01
CA SER A 9 -7.33 4.60 6.91
C SER A 9 -6.44 5.55 7.70
N PHE A 10 -5.99 6.67 7.13
CA PHE A 10 -4.97 7.52 7.76
C PHE A 10 -5.50 8.29 8.98
N TRP A 11 -6.81 8.51 9.07
CA TRP A 11 -7.41 9.10 10.27
C TRP A 11 -7.22 8.23 11.53
N LEU A 12 -7.01 6.91 11.37
CA LEU A 12 -6.75 5.98 12.47
C LEU A 12 -5.42 6.30 13.19
N GLU A 13 -4.41 6.79 12.45
CA GLU A 13 -3.15 7.25 13.02
C GLU A 13 -3.37 8.42 14.00
N ILE A 14 -4.31 9.31 13.70
CA ILE A 14 -4.57 10.50 14.51
C ILE A 14 -5.49 10.17 15.68
N VAL A 15 -6.62 9.51 15.41
CA VAL A 15 -7.68 9.28 16.41
C VAL A 15 -7.32 8.15 17.37
N LEU A 16 -6.85 7.03 16.84
CA LEU A 16 -6.51 5.85 17.66
C LEU A 16 -5.03 5.80 18.03
N LYS A 17 -4.18 6.67 17.44
CA LYS A 17 -2.74 6.73 17.75
C LYS A 17 -2.03 5.40 17.48
N VAL A 18 -2.38 4.73 16.37
CA VAL A 18 -1.83 3.40 16.02
C VAL A 18 -0.31 3.41 15.82
N GLY A 19 0.29 4.57 15.48
CA GLY A 19 1.74 4.76 15.48
C GLY A 19 2.47 4.08 14.32
N VAL A 20 1.75 3.74 13.25
CA VAL A 20 2.26 3.08 12.05
C VAL A 20 3.15 4.06 11.29
N LEU A 21 2.67 5.28 11.04
CA LEU A 21 3.45 6.30 10.32
C LEU A 21 4.63 6.80 11.16
N ARG A 22 4.52 6.79 12.49
CA ARG A 22 5.64 7.10 13.38
C ARG A 22 6.81 6.12 13.21
N ARG A 23 6.53 4.87 12.82
CA ARG A 23 7.52 3.83 12.55
C ARG A 23 7.78 3.66 11.06
N PHE A 24 7.80 4.76 10.31
CA PHE A 24 7.92 4.79 8.84
C PHE A 24 9.02 3.87 8.29
N LYS A 25 10.21 3.82 8.91
CA LYS A 25 11.29 2.93 8.48
C LYS A 25 10.89 1.45 8.47
N ARG A 26 10.16 0.98 9.50
CA ARG A 26 9.72 -0.42 9.58
C ARG A 26 8.67 -0.72 8.52
N VAL A 27 7.68 0.16 8.39
CA VAL A 27 6.63 0.05 7.36
C VAL A 27 7.25 -0.01 5.97
N LEU A 28 8.19 0.89 5.69
CA LEU A 28 8.86 0.96 4.40
C LEU A 28 9.69 -0.31 4.13
N LEU A 29 10.42 -0.82 5.12
CA LEU A 29 11.18 -2.07 4.99
C LEU A 29 10.29 -3.30 4.80
N SER A 30 9.05 -3.29 5.31
CA SER A 30 8.09 -4.37 5.09
C SER A 30 7.39 -4.28 3.73
N VAL A 31 7.08 -3.06 3.26
CA VAL A 31 6.30 -2.83 2.04
C VAL A 31 7.18 -2.81 0.79
N LEU A 32 8.34 -2.14 0.82
CA LEU A 32 9.18 -1.95 -0.38
C LEU A 32 9.63 -3.25 -1.04
N PRO A 33 10.07 -4.31 -0.33
CA PRO A 33 10.50 -5.53 -0.99
C PRO A 33 9.38 -6.15 -1.84
N VAL A 34 8.17 -6.18 -1.29
CA VAL A 34 6.99 -6.73 -1.95
C VAL A 34 6.57 -5.83 -3.11
N ALA A 35 6.45 -4.52 -2.88
CA ALA A 35 6.15 -3.55 -3.93
C ALA A 35 7.13 -3.62 -5.10
N THR A 36 8.43 -3.79 -4.81
CA THR A 36 9.47 -3.92 -5.84
C THR A 36 9.27 -5.16 -6.71
N ILE A 37 8.96 -6.32 -6.10
CA ILE A 37 8.69 -7.56 -6.85
C ILE A 37 7.49 -7.37 -7.78
N PHE A 38 6.41 -6.76 -7.30
CA PHE A 38 5.21 -6.54 -8.13
C PHE A 38 5.43 -5.50 -9.23
N ILE A 39 6.16 -4.42 -8.96
CA ILE A 39 6.51 -3.43 -10.01
C ILE A 39 7.35 -4.09 -11.11
N ILE A 40 8.31 -4.97 -10.75
CA ILE A 40 9.10 -5.72 -11.73
C ILE A 40 8.20 -6.65 -12.55
N TRP A 41 7.25 -7.31 -11.89
CA TRP A 41 6.29 -8.18 -12.56
C TRP A 41 5.42 -7.42 -13.56
N ASP A 42 4.89 -6.27 -13.16
CA ASP A 42 4.08 -5.41 -14.05
C ASP A 42 4.92 -4.91 -15.24
N ALA A 43 6.14 -4.45 -14.97
CA ALA A 43 7.07 -4.02 -16.03
C ALA A 43 7.33 -5.16 -17.02
N TYR A 44 7.51 -6.39 -16.52
CA TYR A 44 7.65 -7.57 -17.35
C TYR A 44 6.38 -7.84 -18.17
N ALA A 45 5.20 -7.86 -17.56
CA ALA A 45 3.94 -8.15 -18.24
C ALA A 45 3.63 -7.13 -19.36
N ILE A 46 3.91 -5.85 -19.12
CA ILE A 46 3.79 -4.79 -20.13
C ILE A 46 4.80 -5.00 -21.26
N SER A 47 6.04 -5.35 -20.92
CA SER A 47 7.09 -5.59 -21.94
C SER A 47 6.79 -6.76 -22.87
N GLN A 48 5.93 -7.69 -22.43
CA GLN A 48 5.50 -8.87 -23.20
C GLN A 48 4.14 -8.67 -23.88
N ASP A 49 3.57 -7.46 -23.82
CA ASP A 49 2.20 -7.18 -24.31
C ASP A 49 1.13 -8.09 -23.69
N HIS A 50 1.39 -8.66 -22.52
CA HIS A 50 0.40 -9.45 -21.77
C HIS A 50 -0.56 -8.56 -20.99
N TRP A 51 -0.15 -7.32 -20.71
CA TRP A 51 -0.90 -6.38 -19.89
C TRP A 51 -0.76 -4.95 -20.41
N HIS A 52 -1.87 -4.22 -20.42
CA HIS A 52 -1.92 -2.81 -20.79
C HIS A 52 -2.88 -2.07 -19.86
N PHE A 53 -2.61 -0.79 -19.60
CA PHE A 53 -3.49 0.06 -18.81
C PHE A 53 -4.45 0.82 -19.71
N ASP A 54 -5.73 0.85 -19.33
CA ASP A 54 -6.75 1.64 -20.02
C ASP A 54 -6.51 3.15 -19.81
N PRO A 55 -6.23 3.93 -20.88
CA PRO A 55 -5.98 5.36 -20.79
C PRO A 55 -7.14 6.16 -20.18
N GLU A 56 -8.37 5.66 -20.25
CA GLU A 56 -9.55 6.35 -19.67
C GLU A 56 -9.66 6.16 -18.15
N GLN A 57 -8.94 5.18 -17.59
CA GLN A 57 -8.98 4.84 -16.16
C GLN A 57 -7.74 5.29 -15.38
N ILE A 58 -6.78 5.90 -16.06
CA ILE A 58 -5.54 6.44 -15.47
C ILE A 58 -5.44 7.96 -15.68
N LEU A 59 -4.62 8.61 -14.87
CA LEU A 59 -4.30 10.03 -14.94
C LEU A 59 -3.36 10.37 -16.11
N GLY A 60 -2.86 9.36 -16.82
CA GLY A 60 -1.94 9.51 -17.95
C GLY A 60 -0.52 9.93 -17.57
N VAL A 61 -0.18 9.91 -16.28
CA VAL A 61 1.18 10.19 -15.78
C VAL A 61 1.92 8.87 -15.60
N PHE A 62 3.01 8.68 -16.33
CA PHE A 62 3.78 7.45 -16.32
C PHE A 62 5.11 7.61 -15.58
N GLY A 63 5.44 6.61 -14.77
CA GLY A 63 6.73 6.42 -14.16
C GLY A 63 7.68 5.60 -15.05
N PRO A 64 8.75 5.05 -14.46
CA PRO A 64 9.65 4.11 -15.15
C PRO A 64 8.90 2.92 -15.76
N PHE A 65 9.51 2.27 -16.77
CA PHE A 65 8.98 1.04 -17.38
C PHE A 65 7.57 1.15 -18.00
N GLY A 66 7.05 2.36 -18.23
CA GLY A 66 5.73 2.55 -18.82
C GLY A 66 4.57 2.25 -17.87
N ILE A 67 4.82 2.20 -16.57
CA ILE A 67 3.80 1.95 -15.55
C ILE A 67 3.19 3.29 -15.09
N PRO A 68 1.86 3.42 -14.99
CA PRO A 68 1.20 4.60 -14.41
C PRO A 68 1.64 4.86 -12.96
N VAL A 69 1.79 6.13 -12.58
CA VAL A 69 2.21 6.51 -11.21
C VAL A 69 1.27 5.97 -10.12
N GLU A 70 0.01 5.77 -10.47
CA GLU A 70 -1.03 5.23 -9.60
C GLU A 70 -0.75 3.82 -9.14
N GLU A 71 -0.10 2.99 -9.96
CA GLU A 71 0.26 1.62 -9.58
C GLU A 71 1.36 1.60 -8.51
N TYR A 72 2.35 2.48 -8.63
CA TYR A 72 3.36 2.66 -7.58
C TYR A 72 2.71 3.08 -6.27
N PHE A 73 1.75 4.00 -6.32
CA PHE A 73 1.00 4.40 -5.14
C PHE A 73 0.08 3.28 -4.64
N PHE A 74 -0.48 2.45 -5.51
CA PHE A 74 -1.30 1.30 -5.13
C PHE A 74 -0.50 0.30 -4.29
N PHE A 75 0.69 -0.10 -4.76
CA PHE A 75 1.58 -1.03 -4.05
C PHE A 75 2.13 -0.47 -2.73
N LEU A 76 2.05 0.85 -2.50
CA LEU A 76 2.43 1.48 -1.24
C LEU A 76 1.23 1.69 -0.32
N ILE A 77 0.18 2.35 -0.80
CA ILE A 77 -0.95 2.82 0.01
C ILE A 77 -1.80 1.65 0.50
N VAL A 78 -2.07 0.65 -0.34
CA VAL A 78 -2.97 -0.45 0.03
C VAL A 78 -2.39 -1.30 1.16
N PRO A 79 -1.11 -1.75 1.11
CA PRO A 79 -0.50 -2.44 2.26
C PRO A 79 -0.43 -1.59 3.52
N ILE A 80 -0.12 -0.29 3.40
CA ILE A 80 -0.08 0.62 4.56
C ILE A 80 -1.47 0.73 5.21
N ALA A 81 -2.53 0.86 4.41
CA ALA A 81 -3.89 0.92 4.92
C ALA A 81 -4.30 -0.38 5.64
N ALA A 82 -3.88 -1.53 5.13
CA ALA A 82 -4.08 -2.82 5.81
C ALA A 82 -3.37 -2.86 7.18
N ILE A 83 -2.11 -2.41 7.24
CA ILE A 83 -1.33 -2.33 8.49
C ILE A 83 -2.00 -1.35 9.49
N MET A 84 -2.46 -0.19 9.03
CA MET A 84 -3.21 0.74 9.89
C MET A 84 -4.47 0.13 10.48
N THR A 85 -5.19 -0.66 9.67
CA THR A 85 -6.45 -1.27 10.08
C THR A 85 -6.22 -2.38 11.12
N ILE A 86 -5.21 -3.24 10.95
CA ILE A 86 -4.90 -4.27 11.95
C ILE A 86 -4.42 -3.64 13.26
N GLU A 87 -3.56 -2.62 13.20
CA GLU A 87 -3.05 -1.93 14.39
C GLU A 87 -4.16 -1.12 15.11
N ALA A 88 -5.14 -0.61 14.37
CA ALA A 88 -6.33 0.00 14.96
C ALA A 88 -7.12 -1.01 15.80
N VAL A 89 -7.35 -2.22 15.28
CA VAL A 89 -8.02 -3.27 16.04
C VAL A 89 -7.21 -3.67 17.27
N ARG A 90 -5.87 -3.80 17.17
CA ARG A 90 -4.99 -4.09 18.33
C ARG A 90 -5.06 -3.00 19.39
N THR A 91 -5.13 -1.74 18.96
CA THR A 91 -5.22 -0.59 19.87
C THR A 91 -6.53 -0.58 20.67
N VAL A 92 -7.64 -0.95 20.03
CA VAL A 92 -8.97 -1.03 20.67
C VAL A 92 -9.11 -2.32 21.48
N LYS A 93 -8.66 -3.47 20.95
CA LYS A 93 -8.77 -4.80 21.55
C LYS A 93 -7.41 -5.28 22.07
N LYS A 94 -7.01 -4.77 23.23
CA LYS A 94 -5.69 -5.04 23.84
C LYS A 94 -5.34 -6.52 24.10
N LYS A 95 -6.32 -7.41 24.16
CA LYS A 95 -6.12 -8.86 24.37
C LYS A 95 -6.14 -9.67 23.06
N TRP A 96 -6.16 -8.99 21.92
CA TRP A 96 -6.20 -9.66 20.63
C TRP A 96 -4.79 -10.12 20.24
N ILE A 97 -4.61 -11.44 20.19
CA ILE A 97 -3.35 -12.10 19.83
C ILE A 97 -3.32 -12.27 18.31
N VAL A 98 -2.30 -11.74 17.64
CA VAL A 98 -2.15 -11.77 16.17
C VAL A 98 -0.67 -11.94 15.79
N GLY A 99 -0.41 -12.81 14.81
CA GLY A 99 0.92 -13.00 14.22
C GLY A 99 1.86 -13.73 15.17
N ASP A 100 3.08 -13.18 15.34
CA ASP A 100 4.17 -13.77 16.11
C ASP A 100 3.90 -13.87 17.63
N GLU A 101 2.77 -13.33 18.09
CA GLU A 101 2.32 -13.36 19.48
C GLU A 101 1.45 -14.59 19.81
N ALA A 102 1.10 -15.40 18.78
CA ALA A 102 0.25 -16.60 18.88
C ALA A 102 1.01 -17.88 19.23
#